data_AF-A0A1Q7Z5V6-F1
#
_entry.id   AF-A0A1Q7Z5V6-F1
#
_cell.length_a   1.000
_cell.length_b   1.000
_cell.length_c   1.000
_cell.angle_alpha   90.00
_cell.angle_beta   90.00
_cell.angle_gamma   90.00
#
_symmetry.space_group_name_H-M   'P 1'
#
loop_
_entity.id
_entity.type
_entity.pdbx_description
1 polymer ?
#
loop_
_entity_poly.entity_id
_entity_poly.type
_entity_poly.pdbx_seq_one_letter_code
_entity_poly.pdbx_strand_id
1 'polypeptide(L)'
;MIKISSNLTFNGQCEAAFKFYEKCLGGKITLLMTWGDSPMGKEVPQEWAKKVIHARFAVRDQRFIGGDAPPGRYLKPQGFSVVLDITDTKEADRVFNALAEK
;
A
#
# COMPACT_ATOMS: atom_id res chain seq x y z
N MET A 1 -19.30 5.86 -13.68
CA MET A 1 -19.17 6.16 -12.23
C MET A 1 -17.69 6.33 -11.92
N ILE A 2 -17.29 7.44 -11.31
CA ILE A 2 -15.88 7.75 -11.00
C ILE A 2 -15.57 7.26 -9.59
N LYS A 3 -14.39 6.65 -9.37
CA LYS A 3 -13.89 6.25 -8.04
C LYS A 3 -12.53 6.88 -7.79
N ILE A 4 -12.38 7.53 -6.63
CA ILE A 4 -11.11 8.08 -6.16
C ILE A 4 -10.48 7.08 -5.18
N SER A 5 -9.15 6.96 -5.18
CA SER A 5 -8.44 6.05 -4.28
C SER A 5 -7.08 6.66 -3.91
N SER A 6 -6.68 6.54 -2.64
CA SER A 6 -5.36 6.97 -2.18
C SER A 6 -4.26 6.12 -2.83
N ASN A 7 -3.14 6.75 -3.16
CA ASN A 7 -1.93 6.08 -3.64
C ASN A 7 -0.79 6.23 -2.63
N LEU A 8 -0.34 5.11 -2.10
CA LEU A 8 0.71 5.04 -1.08
C LEU A 8 2.03 4.67 -1.72
N THR A 9 2.99 5.60 -1.70
CA THR A 9 4.34 5.37 -2.22
C THR A 9 5.26 4.90 -1.09
N PHE A 10 6.07 3.87 -1.35
CA PHE A 10 7.01 3.28 -0.40
C PHE A 10 8.44 3.29 -0.93
N ASN A 11 9.41 2.98 -0.07
CA ASN A 11 10.83 2.93 -0.39
C ASN A 11 11.36 1.48 -0.51
N GLY A 12 10.63 0.63 -1.24
CA GLY A 12 10.97 -0.79 -1.39
C GLY A 12 10.28 -1.71 -0.37
N GLN A 13 9.29 -1.21 0.39
CA GLN A 13 8.55 -1.95 1.42
C GLN A 13 7.05 -2.09 1.10
N CYS A 14 6.57 -1.74 -0.11
CA CYS A 14 5.15 -1.75 -0.44
C CYS A 14 4.48 -3.10 -0.18
N GLU A 15 5.07 -4.21 -0.64
CA GLU A 15 4.49 -5.55 -0.42
C GLU A 15 4.42 -5.89 1.08
N ALA A 16 5.46 -5.58 1.84
CA ALA A 16 5.50 -5.85 3.28
C ALA A 16 4.45 -5.01 4.03
N ALA A 17 4.31 -3.73 3.68
CA ALA A 17 3.29 -2.85 4.24
C ALA A 17 1.88 -3.35 3.90
N PHE A 18 1.63 -3.79 2.67
CA PHE A 18 0.31 -4.30 2.29
C PHE A 18 -0.04 -5.60 3.01
N LYS A 19 0.92 -6.53 3.18
CA LYS A 19 0.73 -7.75 3.99
C LYS A 19 0.47 -7.43 5.46
N PHE A 20 1.09 -6.37 5.99
CA PHE A 20 0.77 -5.87 7.33
C PHE A 20 -0.66 -5.32 7.38
N TYR A 21 -1.08 -4.52 6.41
CA TYR A 21 -2.44 -4.01 6.33
C TYR A 21 -3.50 -5.10 6.14
N GLU A 22 -3.20 -6.23 5.50
CA GLU A 22 -4.11 -7.39 5.46
C GLU A 22 -4.43 -7.86 6.89
N LYS A 23 -3.42 -7.96 7.75
CA LYS A 23 -3.58 -8.36 9.17
C LYS A 23 -4.34 -7.31 9.98
N CYS A 24 -4.01 -6.03 9.81
CA CYS A 24 -4.63 -4.95 10.59
C CYS A 24 -6.09 -4.74 10.18
N LEU A 25 -6.36 -4.65 8.88
CA LEU A 25 -7.62 -4.17 8.32
C LEU A 25 -8.58 -5.28 7.87
N GLY A 26 -8.13 -6.54 7.84
CA GLY A 26 -8.93 -7.66 7.32
C GLY A 26 -9.21 -7.57 5.81
N GLY A 27 -8.41 -6.79 5.09
CA GLY A 27 -8.47 -6.66 3.63
C GLY A 27 -7.63 -7.68 2.89
N LYS A 28 -7.53 -7.51 1.57
CA LYS A 28 -6.74 -8.39 0.69
C LYS A 28 -5.98 -7.60 -0.37
N ILE A 29 -4.79 -8.08 -0.70
CA ILE A 29 -4.08 -7.67 -1.92
C ILE A 29 -4.80 -8.31 -3.12
N THR A 30 -5.35 -7.48 -4.01
CA THR A 30 -6.13 -7.92 -5.18
C THR A 30 -5.38 -7.78 -6.50
N LEU A 31 -4.25 -7.07 -6.47
CA LEU A 31 -3.30 -6.96 -7.56
C LEU A 31 -1.93 -6.68 -6.97
N LEU A 32 -0.92 -7.34 -7.47
CA LEU A 32 0.48 -7.07 -7.16
C LEU A 32 1.30 -7.24 -8.43
N MET A 33 1.84 -6.15 -8.96
CA MET A 33 2.69 -6.12 -10.13
C MET A 33 4.07 -5.63 -9.72
N THR A 34 5.11 -6.35 -10.12
CA THR A 34 6.49 -5.94 -9.86
C THR A 34 7.00 -5.03 -10.98
N TRP A 35 8.10 -4.32 -10.73
CA TRP A 35 8.76 -3.53 -11.77
C TRP A 35 9.20 -4.42 -12.94
N GLY A 36 9.74 -5.61 -12.66
CA GLY A 36 10.22 -6.56 -13.67
C GLY A 36 9.12 -7.14 -14.56
N ASP A 37 7.90 -7.28 -14.02
CA ASP A 37 6.73 -7.73 -14.78
C ASP A 37 6.09 -6.58 -15.60
N SER A 38 6.56 -5.35 -15.43
CA SER A 38 6.01 -4.17 -16.08
C SER A 38 6.81 -3.76 -17.32
N PRO A 39 6.18 -3.03 -18.28
CA PRO A 39 6.91 -2.42 -19.40
C PRO A 39 8.02 -1.45 -18.96
N MET A 40 7.95 -0.94 -17.72
CA MET A 40 8.93 0.00 -17.14
C MET A 40 10.08 -0.70 -16.39
N GLY A 41 10.21 -2.03 -16.49
CA GLY A 41 11.25 -2.78 -15.77
C GLY A 41 12.69 -2.36 -16.11
N LYS A 42 12.91 -1.74 -17.29
CA LYS A 42 14.22 -1.20 -17.71
C LYS A 42 14.55 0.16 -17.07
N GLU A 43 13.59 0.82 -16.43
CA GLU A 43 13.78 2.13 -15.80
C GLU A 43 14.32 2.04 -14.37
N VAL A 44 14.47 0.82 -13.85
CA VAL A 44 14.99 0.54 -12.52
C VAL A 44 16.13 -0.47 -12.60
N PRO A 45 17.06 -0.48 -11.62
CA PRO A 45 18.13 -1.46 -11.62
C PRO A 45 17.60 -2.86 -11.28
N GLN A 46 18.38 -3.90 -11.59
CA GLN A 46 17.93 -5.29 -11.51
C GLN A 46 17.49 -5.71 -10.10
N GLU A 47 18.14 -5.19 -9.06
CA GLU A 47 17.77 -5.41 -7.66
C GLU A 47 16.38 -4.88 -7.30
N TRP A 48 15.86 -3.94 -8.09
CA TRP A 48 14.53 -3.36 -7.93
C TRP A 48 13.44 -4.11 -8.72
N ALA A 49 13.83 -5.06 -9.58
CA ALA A 49 12.89 -5.77 -10.46
C ALA A 49 11.76 -6.48 -9.68
N LYS A 50 12.04 -6.98 -8.48
CA LYS A 50 11.04 -7.64 -7.61
C LYS A 50 10.24 -6.68 -6.74
N LYS A 51 10.57 -5.38 -6.73
CA LYS A 51 9.81 -4.37 -5.97
C LYS A 51 8.48 -4.10 -6.67
N VAL A 52 7.51 -3.60 -5.91
CA VAL A 52 6.16 -3.39 -6.40
C VAL A 52 6.13 -2.10 -7.22
N ILE A 53 5.61 -2.13 -8.44
CA ILE A 53 5.33 -0.90 -9.21
C ILE A 53 3.88 -0.46 -9.03
N HIS A 54 2.98 -1.44 -8.88
CA HIS A 54 1.57 -1.19 -8.65
C HIS A 54 0.97 -2.35 -7.85
N ALA A 55 0.35 -2.04 -6.72
CA ALA A 55 -0.47 -2.96 -5.96
C ALA A 55 -1.83 -2.33 -5.67
N ARG A 56 -2.83 -3.19 -5.49
CA ARG A 56 -4.19 -2.80 -5.10
C ARG A 56 -4.59 -3.55 -3.84
N PHE A 57 -4.97 -2.81 -2.82
CA PHE A 57 -5.53 -3.35 -1.59
C PHE A 57 -7.04 -3.09 -1.57
N ALA A 58 -7.82 -4.12 -1.29
CA ALA A 58 -9.27 -4.02 -1.13
C ALA A 58 -9.67 -4.37 0.30
N VAL A 59 -10.55 -3.57 0.88
CA VAL A 59 -11.13 -3.81 2.21
C VAL A 59 -12.57 -3.35 2.20
N ARG A 60 -13.50 -4.28 2.48
CA ARG A 60 -14.95 -4.05 2.34
C ARG A 60 -15.26 -3.53 0.93
N ASP A 61 -15.91 -2.38 0.82
CA ASP A 61 -16.25 -1.69 -0.43
C ASP A 61 -15.20 -0.64 -0.86
N GLN A 62 -14.15 -0.45 -0.04
CA GLN A 62 -13.08 0.52 -0.25
C GLN A 62 -11.83 -0.12 -0.87
N ARG A 63 -10.98 0.72 -1.46
CA ARG A 63 -9.67 0.32 -1.95
C ARG A 63 -8.66 1.45 -1.89
N PHE A 64 -7.38 1.08 -1.74
CA PHE A 64 -6.25 1.96 -1.99
C PHE A 64 -5.22 1.25 -2.87
N ILE A 65 -4.33 2.02 -3.46
CA ILE A 65 -3.24 1.53 -4.31
C ILE A 65 -1.90 1.92 -3.70
N GLY A 66 -0.83 1.28 -4.17
CA GLY A 66 0.52 1.64 -3.75
C GLY A 66 1.60 1.08 -4.67
N GLY A 67 2.83 1.52 -4.42
CA GLY A 67 4.01 1.06 -5.14
C GLY A 67 5.29 1.55 -4.49
N ASP A 68 6.38 0.91 -4.85
CA ASP A 68 7.74 1.30 -4.48
C ASP A 68 8.27 2.29 -5.51
N ALA A 69 8.66 3.48 -5.05
CA ALA A 69 9.35 4.44 -5.91
C ALA A 69 10.67 3.86 -6.43
N PRO A 70 11.15 4.30 -7.60
CA PRO A 70 12.51 3.98 -8.03
C PRO A 70 13.56 4.41 -6.99
N PRO A 71 14.73 3.75 -6.95
CA PRO A 71 15.83 4.14 -6.06
C PRO A 71 16.17 5.63 -6.17
N GLY A 72 16.33 6.29 -5.02
CA GLY A 72 16.63 7.73 -4.95
C GLY A 72 15.47 8.68 -5.29
N ARG A 73 14.29 8.17 -5.67
CA ARG A 73 13.11 9.00 -5.99
C ARG A 73 12.03 8.99 -4.91
N TYR A 74 12.20 8.18 -3.87
CA TYR A 74 11.27 8.17 -2.74
C TYR A 74 11.35 9.49 -1.95
N LEU A 75 10.19 10.08 -1.67
CA LEU A 75 10.03 11.18 -0.72
C LEU A 75 9.18 10.69 0.45
N LYS A 76 9.62 11.00 1.67
CA LYS A 76 8.83 10.68 2.86
C LYS A 76 7.45 11.37 2.74
N PRO A 77 6.35 10.64 2.97
CA PRO A 77 5.03 11.20 3.23
C PRO A 77 5.04 12.47 4.08
N GLN A 78 4.50 13.57 3.53
CA GLN A 78 4.26 14.82 4.27
C GLN A 78 2.87 15.36 3.93
N GLY A 79 2.16 15.88 4.94
CA GLY A 79 0.88 16.57 4.74
C GLY A 79 -0.28 15.69 4.26
N PHE A 80 -0.23 14.37 4.45
CA PHE A 80 -1.36 13.48 4.12
C PHE A 80 -1.69 12.51 5.25
N SER A 81 -2.93 12.04 5.26
CA SER A 81 -3.40 10.94 6.10
C SER A 81 -4.46 10.14 5.35
N VAL A 82 -4.55 8.85 5.63
CA VAL A 82 -5.69 8.01 5.20
C VAL A 82 -6.58 7.85 6.41
N VAL A 83 -7.82 8.34 6.32
CA VAL A 83 -8.81 8.27 7.38
C VAL A 83 -9.61 6.98 7.23
N LEU A 84 -9.76 6.23 8.33
CA LEU A 84 -10.57 5.02 8.38
C LEU A 84 -11.84 5.33 9.19
N ASP A 85 -12.98 5.41 8.51
CA ASP A 85 -14.28 5.60 9.16
C ASP A 85 -14.80 4.24 9.64
N ILE A 86 -14.54 3.94 10.92
CA ILE A 86 -14.96 2.70 11.58
C ILE A 86 -16.06 3.03 12.59
N THR A 87 -17.26 2.49 12.38
CA THR A 87 -18.45 2.80 13.20
C THR A 87 -18.53 1.98 14.48
N ASP A 88 -17.82 0.86 14.56
CA ASP A 88 -17.76 0.00 15.75
C ASP A 88 -16.53 0.33 16.59
N THR A 89 -16.73 0.74 17.85
CA THR A 89 -15.64 1.17 18.75
C THR A 89 -14.64 0.04 19.02
N LYS A 90 -15.09 -1.21 19.18
CA LYS A 90 -14.18 -2.33 19.47
C LYS A 90 -13.27 -2.64 18.28
N GLU A 91 -13.83 -2.58 17.08
CA GLU A 91 -13.08 -2.73 15.84
C GLU A 91 -12.11 -1.56 15.64
N ALA A 92 -12.52 -0.33 15.97
CA ALA A 92 -11.64 0.83 15.93
C ALA A 92 -10.44 0.65 16.87
N ASP A 93 -10.66 0.22 18.11
CA ASP A 93 -9.60 -0.09 19.07
C ASP A 93 -8.68 -1.20 18.58
N ARG A 94 -9.24 -2.28 18.01
CA ARG A 94 -8.47 -3.40 17.43
C ARG A 94 -7.57 -2.92 16.31
N VAL A 95 -8.12 -2.18 15.35
CA VAL A 95 -7.39 -1.66 14.18
C VAL A 95 -6.32 -0.67 14.62
N PHE A 96 -6.65 0.25 15.53
CA PHE A 96 -5.70 1.23 16.03
C PHE A 96 -4.50 0.56 16.71
N ASN A 97 -4.74 -0.38 17.63
CA ASN A 97 -3.69 -1.10 18.33
C ASN A 97 -2.83 -1.93 17.36
N ALA A 98 -3.45 -2.59 16.37
CA ALA A 98 -2.72 -3.35 15.36
C ALA A 98 -1.83 -2.47 14.47
N LEU A 99 -2.27 -1.24 14.13
CA LEU A 99 -1.48 -0.30 13.34
C LEU A 99 -0.36 0.40 14.14
N ALA A 100 -0.50 0.46 15.46
CA ALA A 100 0.45 1.11 16.37
C ALA A 100 1.60 0.18 16.83
N GLU A 101 1.54 -1.11 16.49
CA GLU A 101 2.61 -2.07 16.78
C GLU A 101 3.92 -1.66 16.08
N LYS A 102 5.04 -1.72 16.82
CA LYS A 102 6.37 -1.25 16.37
C LYS A 102 7.28 -2.39 15.97
#